data_AF-A0AAD5G211-F1
#
_entry.id   AF-A0AAD5G211-F1
#
_cell.length_a   1.000
_cell.length_b   1.000
_cell.length_c   1.000
_cell.angle_alpha   90.00
_cell.angle_beta   90.00
_cell.angle_gamma   90.00
#
_symmetry.space_group_name_H-M   'P 1'
#
loop_
_entity.id
_entity.type
_entity.pdbx_description
1 polymer ?
#
loop_
_entity_poly.entity_id
_entity_poly.type
_entity_poly.pdbx_seq_one_letter_code
_entity_poly.pdbx_strand_id
1 'polypeptide(L)'
;MVRAYSQEHTYKHPWERVTSASWRKFADPENKHTLSHILQVDTLNHKLDSDSGKLYTTRAITIHAPGPWFLRKIVGQDICHCVESTVVDAKTRSMQLATKNISLQKYVEVEEQIRYDYTWQNESN
;
A
#
# COMPACT_ATOMS: atom_id res chain seq x y z
N MET A 1 -18.20 -12.58 8.76
CA MET A 1 -17.11 -13.54 9.05
C MET A 1 -15.80 -12.86 8.71
N VAL A 2 -14.80 -12.89 9.60
CA VAL A 2 -13.47 -12.31 9.35
C VAL A 2 -12.54 -13.43 8.86
N ARG A 3 -11.68 -13.14 7.89
CA ARG A 3 -10.60 -14.03 7.45
C ARG A 3 -9.28 -13.26 7.48
N ALA A 4 -8.24 -13.90 7.99
CA ALA A 4 -6.91 -13.34 8.09
C ALA A 4 -5.95 -14.13 7.18
N TYR A 5 -5.02 -13.41 6.56
CA TYR A 5 -3.91 -13.94 5.79
C TYR A 5 -2.66 -13.17 6.16
N SER A 6 -1.51 -13.85 6.20
CA SER A 6 -0.21 -13.24 6.51
C SER A 6 0.85 -13.84 5.58
N GLN A 7 1.77 -12.99 5.14
CA GLN A 7 2.90 -13.36 4.28
C GLN A 7 4.14 -12.59 4.72
N GLU A 8 5.29 -13.26 4.68
CA GLU A 8 6.60 -12.65 4.91
C GLU A 8 7.45 -12.74 3.64
N HIS A 9 8.22 -11.69 3.37
CA HIS A 9 9.13 -11.65 2.22
C HIS A 9 10.40 -10.85 2.55
N THR A 10 11.56 -11.36 2.12
CA THR A 10 12.86 -10.73 2.32
C THR A 10 13.40 -10.14 1.03
N TYR A 11 13.50 -8.81 0.97
CA TYR A 11 14.16 -8.10 -0.12
C TYR A 11 15.67 -8.06 0.10
N LYS A 12 16.47 -8.51 -0.89
CA LYS A 12 17.95 -8.45 -0.86
C LYS A 12 18.47 -7.08 -1.28
N HIS A 13 17.95 -6.02 -0.65
CA HIS A 13 18.29 -4.63 -0.94
C HIS A 13 18.32 -3.81 0.35
N PRO A 14 19.12 -2.74 0.42
CA PRO A 14 19.10 -1.81 1.55
C PRO A 14 17.70 -1.26 1.80
N TRP A 15 17.37 -1.02 3.07
CA TRP A 15 16.04 -0.55 3.48
C TRP A 15 15.63 0.74 2.76
N GLU A 16 16.58 1.64 2.52
CA GLU A 16 16.37 2.90 1.81
C GLU A 16 15.91 2.66 0.36
N ARG A 17 16.46 1.64 -0.31
CA ARG A 17 16.07 1.25 -1.66
C ARG A 17 14.68 0.62 -1.68
N VAL A 18 14.38 -0.27 -0.74
CA VAL A 18 13.06 -0.91 -0.61
C VAL A 18 11.98 0.13 -0.31
N THR A 19 12.26 1.06 0.61
CA THR A 19 11.37 2.16 0.99
C THR A 19 11.10 3.08 -0.19
N SER A 20 12.14 3.46 -0.93
CA SER A 20 12.01 4.28 -2.15
C SER A 20 11.22 3.57 -3.25
N ALA A 21 11.42 2.26 -3.43
CA ALA A 21 10.69 1.46 -4.39
C ALA A 21 9.19 1.35 -4.02
N SER A 22 8.88 1.12 -2.74
CA SER A 22 7.49 1.10 -2.25
C SER A 22 6.77 2.44 -2.52
N TRP A 23 7.49 3.56 -2.42
CA TRP A 23 6.93 4.86 -2.75
C TRP A 23 6.58 5.00 -4.22
N ARG A 24 7.48 4.53 -5.10
CA ARG A 24 7.39 4.66 -6.56
C ARG A 24 6.58 3.55 -7.23
N LYS A 25 6.10 2.54 -6.47
CA LYS A 25 5.48 1.32 -7.01
C LYS A 25 4.35 1.58 -8.01
N PHE A 26 3.60 2.67 -7.85
CA PHE A 26 2.50 3.05 -8.75
C PHE A 26 2.85 4.11 -9.81
N ALA A 27 3.99 4.79 -9.68
CA ALA A 27 4.37 5.89 -10.58
C ALA A 27 5.26 5.42 -11.74
N ASP A 28 5.96 4.30 -11.58
CA ASP A 28 6.90 3.80 -12.58
C ASP A 28 6.16 3.29 -13.83
N PRO A 29 6.49 3.79 -15.05
CA PRO A 29 5.90 3.31 -16.29
C PRO A 29 6.06 1.80 -16.51
N GLU A 30 7.17 1.21 -16.05
CA GLU A 30 7.44 -0.23 -16.19
C GLU A 30 6.42 -1.08 -15.42
N ASN A 31 5.87 -0.55 -14.32
CA ASN A 31 4.90 -1.26 -13.50
C ASN A 31 3.46 -1.21 -14.04
N LYS A 32 3.17 -0.36 -15.05
CA LYS A 32 1.78 -0.16 -15.54
C LYS A 32 1.13 -1.43 -16.06
N HIS A 33 1.89 -2.32 -16.70
CA HIS A 33 1.35 -3.58 -17.20
C HIS A 33 0.98 -4.54 -16.05
N THR A 34 1.91 -4.70 -15.09
CA THR A 34 1.74 -5.54 -13.90
C THR A 34 0.65 -5.03 -12.96
N LEU A 35 0.51 -3.71 -12.85
CA LEU A 35 -0.46 -3.01 -12.00
C LEU A 35 -1.61 -2.41 -12.81
N SER A 36 -2.02 -3.08 -13.89
CA SER A 36 -3.07 -2.58 -14.80
C SER A 36 -4.44 -2.35 -14.14
N HIS A 37 -4.68 -2.95 -12.97
CA HIS A 37 -5.87 -2.71 -12.15
C HIS A 37 -5.82 -1.37 -11.39
N ILE A 38 -4.64 -0.76 -11.20
CA ILE A 38 -4.50 0.54 -10.55
C ILE A 38 -4.75 1.62 -11.60
N LEU A 39 -5.84 2.37 -11.43
CA LEU A 39 -6.24 3.42 -12.36
C LEU A 39 -5.64 4.78 -12.01
N GLN A 40 -5.61 5.11 -10.71
CA GLN A 40 -5.14 6.40 -10.23
C GLN A 40 -4.63 6.29 -8.80
N VAL A 41 -3.58 7.07 -8.48
CA VAL A 41 -3.05 7.22 -7.12
C VAL A 41 -2.74 8.68 -6.87
N ASP A 42 -3.36 9.26 -5.84
CA ASP A 42 -3.19 10.66 -5.46
C ASP A 42 -2.68 10.76 -4.03
N THR A 43 -1.76 11.69 -3.79
CA THR A 43 -1.30 11.99 -2.42
C THR A 43 -2.23 13.04 -1.81
N LEU A 44 -3.00 12.64 -0.79
CA LEU A 44 -3.96 13.51 -0.10
C LEU A 44 -3.29 14.37 0.98
N ASN A 45 -2.31 13.80 1.68
CA ASN A 45 -1.60 14.47 2.76
C ASN A 45 -0.16 13.99 2.81
N HIS A 46 0.77 14.89 3.10
CA HIS A 46 2.19 14.58 3.26
C HIS A 46 2.76 15.52 4.33
N LYS A 47 3.16 14.96 5.47
CA LYS A 47 3.61 15.72 6.64
C LYS A 47 4.85 15.07 7.25
N LEU A 48 5.91 15.85 7.36
CA LEU A 48 7.04 15.52 8.22
C LEU A 48 6.76 16.07 9.62
N ASP A 49 6.74 15.20 10.62
CA ASP A 49 6.66 15.62 12.02
C ASP A 49 8.05 16.01 12.52
N SER A 50 8.22 17.28 12.93
CA SER A 50 9.50 17.83 13.37
C SER A 50 9.99 17.20 14.67
N ASP A 51 9.07 16.81 15.55
CA ASP A 51 9.41 16.37 16.91
C ASP A 51 9.87 14.92 16.89
N SER A 52 9.10 14.04 16.23
CA SER A 52 9.49 12.64 16.08
C SER A 52 10.50 12.41 14.95
N GLY A 53 10.47 13.22 13.89
CA GLY A 53 11.21 13.02 12.64
C GLY A 53 10.56 12.00 11.70
N LYS A 54 9.27 11.67 11.92
CA LYS A 54 8.53 10.68 11.11
C LYS A 54 7.80 11.34 9.95
N LEU A 55 7.80 10.66 8.82
CA LEU A 55 7.06 11.06 7.63
C LEU A 55 5.72 10.35 7.57
N TYR A 56 4.65 11.12 7.62
CA TYR A 56 3.28 10.66 7.50
C TYR A 56 2.75 11.01 6.12
N THR A 57 2.13 10.05 5.44
CA THR A 57 1.44 10.30 4.18
C THR A 57 0.16 9.53 4.09
N THR A 58 -0.84 10.15 3.45
CA THR A 58 -2.09 9.51 3.09
C THR A 58 -2.26 9.56 1.58
N ARG A 59 -2.52 8.42 0.94
CA ARG A 59 -2.77 8.30 -0.49
C ARG A 59 -4.19 7.77 -0.74
N ALA A 60 -4.87 8.32 -1.75
CA ALA A 60 -6.06 7.72 -2.33
C ALA A 60 -5.65 6.84 -3.50
N ILE A 61 -6.20 5.63 -3.56
CA ILE A 61 -5.91 4.66 -4.62
C ILE A 61 -7.24 4.27 -5.26
N THR A 62 -7.34 4.41 -6.58
CA THR A 62 -8.51 3.98 -7.36
C THR A 62 -8.14 2.74 -8.16
N ILE A 63 -8.92 1.69 -7.98
CA ILE A 63 -8.67 0.35 -8.49
C ILE A 63 -9.86 -0.12 -9.33
N HIS A 64 -9.60 -0.70 -10.50
CA HIS A 64 -10.58 -1.51 -11.22
C HIS A 64 -10.64 -2.90 -10.60
N ALA A 65 -11.74 -3.19 -9.92
CA ALA A 65 -12.01 -4.43 -9.20
C ALA A 65 -13.39 -4.98 -9.62
N PRO A 66 -13.52 -5.53 -10.85
CA PRO A 66 -14.80 -6.00 -11.39
C PRO A 66 -15.41 -7.18 -10.63
N GLY A 67 -14.59 -7.86 -9.82
CA GLY A 67 -14.96 -9.06 -9.10
C GLY A 67 -15.43 -10.19 -10.02
N PRO A 68 -15.92 -11.29 -9.44
CA PRO A 68 -16.64 -12.32 -10.18
C PRO A 68 -17.86 -11.75 -10.92
N TRP A 69 -18.10 -12.24 -12.13
CA TRP A 69 -19.17 -11.74 -13.04
C TRP A 69 -20.57 -11.71 -12.40
N PHE A 70 -20.88 -12.60 -11.47
CA PHE A 70 -22.18 -12.67 -10.79
C PHE A 70 -22.33 -11.60 -9.69
N LEU A 71 -21.22 -11.17 -9.07
CA LEU A 71 -21.23 -10.09 -8.07
C LEU A 71 -21.46 -8.72 -8.70
N ARG A 72 -21.06 -8.54 -9.96
CA ARG A 72 -21.27 -7.29 -10.69
C ARG A 72 -22.73 -6.87 -10.75
N LYS A 73 -23.67 -7.83 -10.87
CA LYS A 73 -25.12 -7.55 -10.88
C LYS A 73 -25.67 -7.09 -9.54
N ILE A 74 -24.99 -7.42 -8.43
CA ILE A 74 -25.40 -7.08 -7.07
C ILE A 74 -24.78 -5.75 -6.63
N VAL A 75 -23.50 -5.56 -6.96
CA VAL A 75 -22.70 -4.41 -6.52
C VAL A 75 -22.93 -3.19 -7.41
N GLY A 76 -23.18 -3.38 -8.71
CA GLY A 76 -23.48 -2.31 -9.66
C GLY A 76 -22.31 -1.39 -10.03
N GLN A 77 -21.11 -1.64 -9.50
CA GLN A 77 -19.88 -0.92 -9.82
C GLN A 77 -18.67 -1.86 -9.82
N ASP A 78 -17.65 -1.53 -10.61
CA ASP A 78 -16.37 -2.24 -10.73
C ASP A 78 -15.18 -1.39 -10.32
N ILE A 79 -15.42 -0.21 -9.72
CA ILE A 79 -14.39 0.67 -9.20
C ILE A 79 -14.35 0.57 -7.68
N CYS A 80 -13.15 0.45 -7.13
CA CYS A 80 -12.89 0.46 -5.70
C CYS A 80 -11.92 1.61 -5.36
N HIS A 81 -12.29 2.42 -4.39
CA HIS A 81 -11.45 3.43 -3.78
C HIS A 81 -10.89 2.91 -2.46
N CYS A 82 -9.59 3.07 -2.27
CA CYS A 82 -8.86 2.72 -1.07
C CYS A 82 -8.12 3.94 -0.54
N VAL A 83 -7.90 3.95 0.77
CA VAL A 83 -7.01 4.91 1.44
C VAL A 83 -5.85 4.14 2.03
N GLU A 84 -4.64 4.55 1.68
CA GLU A 84 -3.39 4.03 2.24
C GLU A 84 -2.77 5.10 3.14
N SER A 85 -2.47 4.75 4.38
CA SER A 85 -1.72 5.57 5.32
C SER A 85 -0.35 4.97 5.54
N THR A 86 0.70 5.77 5.34
CA THR A 86 2.10 5.35 5.44
C THR A 86 2.82 6.18 6.48
N VAL A 87 3.60 5.51 7.33
CA VAL A 87 4.50 6.13 8.30
C VAL A 87 5.91 5.61 8.04
N VAL A 88 6.86 6.52 7.82
CA VAL A 88 8.27 6.20 7.65
C VAL A 88 9.07 6.84 8.78
N ASP A 89 9.87 6.04 9.46
CA ASP A 89 10.81 6.47 10.48
C ASP A 89 12.25 6.17 10.03
N ALA A 90 12.96 7.22 9.62
CA ALA A 90 14.33 7.10 9.13
C ALA A 90 15.33 6.78 10.26
N LYS A 91 15.03 7.11 11.52
CA LYS A 91 15.93 6.83 12.66
C LYS A 91 15.92 5.35 12.99
N THR A 92 14.73 4.74 12.97
CA THR A 92 14.57 3.30 13.27
C THR A 92 14.60 2.42 12.02
N ARG A 93 14.75 3.00 10.82
CA ARG A 93 14.65 2.30 9.52
C ARG A 93 13.43 1.40 9.47
N SER A 94 12.27 1.98 9.78
CA SER A 94 10.99 1.28 9.74
C SER A 94 10.00 2.02 8.86
N MET A 95 9.21 1.25 8.10
CA MET A 95 8.11 1.79 7.31
C MET A 95 6.87 0.92 7.53
N GLN A 96 5.75 1.55 7.83
CA GLN A 96 4.46 0.91 8.09
C GLN A 96 3.40 1.47 7.15
N LEU A 97 2.63 0.60 6.52
CA LEU A 97 1.53 0.97 5.63
C LEU A 97 0.27 0.27 6.11
N ALA A 98 -0.84 1.00 6.12
CA ALA A 98 -2.17 0.46 6.34
C ALA A 98 -3.08 0.91 5.20
N THR A 99 -3.62 -0.04 4.45
CA THR A 99 -4.53 0.20 3.34
C THR A 99 -5.90 -0.36 3.67
N LYS A 100 -6.94 0.46 3.47
CA LYS A 100 -8.33 0.04 3.66
C LYS A 100 -9.19 0.52 2.49
N ASN A 101 -10.09 -0.32 2.00
CA ASN A 101 -11.09 0.11 1.02
C ASN A 101 -12.11 1.02 1.70
N ILE A 102 -12.47 2.14 1.06
CA ILE A 102 -13.52 3.06 1.52
C ILE A 102 -14.84 2.84 0.78
N SER A 103 -14.77 2.45 -0.49
CA SER A 103 -15.94 1.97 -1.24
C SER A 103 -16.18 0.49 -0.96
N LEU A 104 -17.39 0.01 -1.24
CA LEU A 104 -17.76 -1.41 -1.16
C LEU A 104 -17.69 -2.06 0.24
N GLN A 105 -17.36 -1.29 1.29
CA GLN A 105 -17.30 -1.77 2.68
C GLN A 105 -18.59 -2.46 3.16
N LYS A 106 -19.75 -2.04 2.63
CA LYS A 106 -21.05 -2.70 2.92
C LYS A 106 -21.11 -4.16 2.46
N TYR A 107 -20.33 -4.52 1.46
CA TYR A 107 -20.24 -5.87 0.92
C TYR A 107 -19.03 -6.61 1.48
N VAL A 108 -17.85 -6.00 1.37
CA VAL A 108 -16.58 -6.56 1.85
C VAL A 108 -15.68 -5.43 2.32
N GLU A 109 -15.14 -5.60 3.53
CA GLU A 109 -14.07 -4.77 4.06
C GLU A 109 -12.76 -5.56 4.01
N VAL A 110 -11.72 -4.94 3.46
CA VAL A 110 -10.37 -5.46 3.35
C VAL A 110 -9.44 -4.42 3.97
N GLU A 111 -8.67 -4.87 4.95
CA GLU A 111 -7.59 -4.11 5.55
C GLU A 111 -6.30 -4.88 5.35
N GLU A 112 -5.29 -4.21 4.80
CA GLU A 112 -3.93 -4.73 4.65
C GLU A 112 -2.99 -3.89 5.50
N GLN A 113 -2.17 -4.57 6.31
CA GLN A 113 -1.11 -3.95 7.09
C GLN A 113 0.24 -4.52 6.65
N ILE A 114 1.16 -3.64 6.29
CA ILE A 114 2.51 -4.01 5.84
C ILE A 114 3.53 -3.32 6.74
N ARG A 115 4.55 -4.08 7.14
CA ARG A 115 5.69 -3.56 7.89
C ARG A 115 6.99 -3.95 7.19
N TYR A 116 7.83 -2.96 6.94
CA TYR A 116 9.18 -3.12 6.44
C TYR A 116 10.16 -2.80 7.58
N ASP A 117 10.82 -3.84 8.07
CA ASP A 117 11.87 -3.74 9.08
C ASP A 117 13.24 -4.02 8.48
N TYR A 118 14.23 -3.30 8.98
CA TYR A 118 15.63 -3.54 8.64
C TYR A 118 16.19 -4.72 9.45
N THR A 119 16.82 -5.68 8.77
CA THR A 119 17.55 -6.80 9.39
C THR A 119 19.03 -6.78 8.98
N TRP A 120 19.93 -6.97 9.97
CA TRP A 120 21.39 -6.90 9.81
C TRP A 120 22.01 -7.93 8.85
N GLN A 121 21.24 -8.92 8.38
CA GLN A 121 21.74 -9.93 7.44
C GLN A 121 21.97 -9.39 6.01
N ASN A 122 21.50 -8.17 5.70
CA ASN A 122 21.51 -7.62 4.34
C ASN A 122 22.62 -6.58 4.07
N GLU A 123 23.53 -6.32 5.04
CA GLU A 123 24.62 -5.34 4.91
C GLU A 123 25.83 -5.83 4.10
N SER A 124 25.89 -7.12 3.76
CA SER A 124 27.10 -7.78 3.23
C SER A 124 27.11 -8.07 1.72
N ASN A 125 26.34 -7.33 0.91
CA ASN A 125 26.43 -7.39 -0.57
C ASN A 125 26.49 -6.01 -1.22
#